data_AF-A0A931DNR5-F1
#
_entry.id   AF-A0A931DNR5-F1
#
_cell.length_a   1.000
_cell.length_b   1.000
_cell.length_c   1.000
_cell.angle_alpha   90.00
_cell.angle_beta   90.00
_cell.angle_gamma   90.00
#
_symmetry.space_group_name_H-M   'P 1'
#
loop_
_entity.id
_entity.type
_entity.pdbx_description
1 polymer ?
#
loop_
_entity_poly.entity_id
_entity_poly.type
_entity_poly.pdbx_seq_one_letter_code
_entity_poly.pdbx_strand_id
1 'polypeptide(L)' 'MGKHKKDEDCSSCNGKGGSWKTNDGKRFWAPCALCNGSGKQ' A
#
# COMPACT_ATOMS: atom_id res chain seq x y z
N MET A 1 28.21 4.77 -6.64
CA MET A 1 27.05 4.34 -7.45
C MET A 1 26.11 3.58 -6.53
N GLY A 2 24.85 4.03 -6.45
CA GLY A 2 24.00 3.95 -5.26
C GLY A 2 23.57 2.55 -4.83
N LYS A 3 23.58 2.33 -3.51
CA LYS A 3 22.80 1.28 -2.87
C LYS A 3 21.34 1.74 -2.87
N HIS A 4 20.66 1.60 -4.00
CA HIS A 4 19.20 1.60 -3.98
C HIS A 4 18.80 0.34 -3.23
N LYS A 5 18.57 0.50 -1.91
CA LYS A 5 17.77 -0.45 -1.14
C LYS A 5 16.49 -0.56 -1.97
N LYS A 6 16.26 -1.71 -2.61
CA LYS A 6 15.01 -1.90 -3.36
C LYS A 6 13.93 -1.72 -2.31
N ASP A 7 13.20 -0.61 -2.38
CA ASP A 7 11.92 -0.49 -1.73
C ASP A 7 11.15 -1.76 -2.07
N GLU A 8 11.02 -2.66 -1.09
CA GLU A 8 10.35 -3.93 -1.32
C GLU A 8 8.85 -3.65 -1.36
N ASP A 9 8.13 -4.36 -2.21
CA ASP A 9 6.68 -4.24 -2.24
C ASP A 9 6.14 -4.61 -0.86
N CYS A 10 5.35 -3.70 -0.28
CA CYS A 10 4.73 -3.92 1.01
C CYS A 10 3.93 -5.22 0.97
N SER A 11 4.37 -6.23 1.72
CA SER A 11 3.83 -7.59 1.62
C SER A 11 2.34 -7.64 1.98
N SER A 12 1.87 -6.70 2.78
CA SER A 12 0.46 -6.61 3.18
C SER A 12 -0.47 -6.13 2.07
N CYS A 13 0.02 -5.31 1.13
CA CYS A 13 -0.75 -4.85 -0.02
C CYS A 13 -0.18 -5.27 -1.36
N ASN A 14 0.87 -6.10 -1.39
CA ASN A 14 1.59 -6.55 -2.58
C ASN A 14 1.89 -5.38 -3.54
N GLY A 15 2.50 -4.31 -3.03
CA GLY A 15 2.87 -3.16 -3.87
C GLY A 15 1.74 -2.17 -4.18
N LYS A 16 0.47 -2.52 -3.90
CA LYS A 16 -0.68 -1.70 -4.33
C LYS A 16 -0.90 -0.42 -3.50
N GLY A 17 -0.29 -0.32 -2.32
CA GLY A 17 -0.46 0.79 -1.40
C GLY A 17 -1.77 0.79 -0.62
N GLY A 18 -2.76 -0.04 -0.98
CA GLY A 18 -4.04 -0.09 -0.29
C GLY A 18 -5.03 -0.99 -0.99
N SER A 19 -6.29 -0.91 -0.55
CA SER A 19 -7.40 -1.63 -1.15
C SER A 19 -8.68 -0.81 -1.12
N TRP A 20 -9.51 -0.99 -2.15
CA TRP A 20 -10.84 -0.43 -2.16
C TRP A 20 -11.71 -1.16 -1.12
N LYS A 21 -12.30 -0.39 -0.20
CA LYS A 21 -13.27 -0.87 0.77
C LYS A 21 -14.63 -0.25 0.50
N THR A 22 -15.67 -0.97 0.87
CA THR A 22 -17.04 -0.46 0.83
C THR A 22 -17.52 -0.32 2.26
N ASN A 23 -17.96 0.87 2.65
CA ASN A 23 -18.60 1.12 3.94
C ASN A 23 -19.84 1.98 3.70
N ASP A 24 -20.96 1.56 4.28
CA ASP A 24 -22.26 2.24 4.14
C ASP A 24 -22.66 2.52 2.67
N GLY A 25 -22.47 1.52 1.80
CA GLY A 25 -22.76 1.63 0.36
C GLY A 25 -21.81 2.51 -0.45
N LYS A 26 -20.84 3.18 0.19
CA LYS A 26 -19.83 4.02 -0.47
C LYS A 26 -18.51 3.28 -0.59
N ARG A 27 -17.92 3.31 -1.79
CA ARG A 27 -16.59 2.75 -2.07
C ARG A 27 -15.54 3.82 -1.80
N PHE A 28 -14.60 3.54 -0.91
CA PHE A 28 -13.47 4.41 -0.59
C PHE A 28 -12.15 3.64 -0.65
N TRP A 29 -11.07 4.32 -1.00
CA TRP A 29 -9.75 3.73 -0.98
C TRP A 29 -9.21 3.74 0.44
N ALA A 30 -8.94 2.57 1.01
CA ALA A 30 -8.30 2.44 2.30
C ALA A 30 -6.80 2.18 2.10
N PRO A 31 -5.91 3.10 2.54
CA PRO A 31 -4.47 2.85 2.44
C PRO A 31 -4.08 1.64 3.30
N CYS A 32 -3.07 0.90 2.85
CA CYS A 32 -2.51 -0.20 3.60
C CYS A 32 -1.78 0.39 4.82
N ALA A 33 -2.20 0.00 6.02
CA ALA A 33 -1.65 0.53 7.26
C ALA A 33 -0.14 0.25 7.42
N LEU A 34 0.36 -0.86 6.84
CA LEU A 34 1.76 -1.28 7.00
C LEU A 34 2.74 -0.47 6.14
N CYS A 35 2.30 0.05 4.98
CA CYS A 35 3.11 0.95 4.15
C CYS A 35 2.51 2.36 4.06
N ASN A 36 1.52 2.67 4.89
CA ASN A 36 0.82 3.94 4.96
C ASN A 36 0.40 4.52 3.58
N GLY A 37 -0.06 3.67 2.65
CA GLY A 37 -0.45 4.11 1.30
C GLY A 37 0.66 4.04 0.25
N SER A 38 1.93 3.92 0.64
CA SER A 38 3.08 4.05 -0.26
C SER A 38 3.28 2.84 -1.18
N GLY A 39 2.73 1.68 -0.81
CA GLY A 39 2.92 0.42 -1.54
C GLY A 39 4.27 -0.23 -1.33
N LYS A 40 5.21 0.46 -0.66
CA LYS A 40 6.61 0.07 -0.49
C LYS A 40 7.03 0.06 0.98
N GLN A 41 7.99 -0.77 1.33
CA GLN A 41 8.61 -0.89 2.66
C GLN A 41 10.14 -0.95 2.58
#